data_AF-A0A3A8K784-F1
#
_entry.id   AF-A0A3A8K784-F1
#
_cell.length_a   1.000
_cell.length_b   1.000
_cell.length_c   1.000
_cell.angle_alpha   90.00
_cell.angle_beta   90.00
_cell.angle_gamma   90.00
#
_symmetry.space_group_name_H-M   'P 1'
#
loop_
_entity.id
_entity.type
_entity.pdbx_description
1 polymer ?
#
loop_
_entity_poly.entity_id
_entity_poly.type
_entity_poly.pdbx_seq_one_letter_code
_entity_poly.pdbx_strand_id
1 'polypeptide(L)'
;AQLSLAGNVAGGGVRGGQATLGFNLANGDVSGVGQLSLGANIVGGSLSGVQAALGLNVIADDASGAQLSLGVNHTSGVLHGFQLTLGVNSAASDVKGLQGAVLLNRASSLTGMQLAFINVGGDVTGMQLGLINVASVVHGVQLGFINVAKEVDGVPLGLLSFEQKGQLHLEVFGSDIQLTNVALKFGGRHVYTTLIAGLGPDDRFQRFSLGLGVGGHIPLGSRFWVDVDAVGSQVLSTDSPFSSKSNNLLAQARGMLGFQVMPRLAVFAGPTYNAWFTWGEPGFAKLTTLSVKSHSGTDSRVQHWPGFQLGVRI
;
A
#
# COMPACT_ATOMS: atom_id res chain seq x y z
N ALA A 1 -26.43 -29.30 -21.60
CA ALA A 1 -26.46 -27.83 -21.41
C ALA A 1 -27.91 -27.40 -21.26
N GLN A 2 -28.20 -26.36 -20.46
CA GLN A 2 -29.53 -25.78 -20.30
C GLN A 2 -29.51 -24.33 -20.79
N LEU A 3 -30.44 -23.95 -21.65
CA LEU A 3 -30.54 -22.61 -22.25
C LEU A 3 -31.97 -22.09 -22.05
N SER A 4 -32.12 -20.85 -21.59
CA SER A 4 -33.44 -20.22 -21.43
C SER A 4 -33.39 -18.70 -21.59
N LEU A 5 -34.54 -18.08 -21.80
CA LEU A 5 -34.68 -16.61 -21.80
C LEU A 5 -34.81 -16.06 -20.38
N ALA A 6 -35.70 -16.64 -19.56
CA ALA A 6 -36.02 -16.12 -18.22
C ALA A 6 -35.16 -16.74 -17.10
N GLY A 7 -35.03 -18.06 -17.05
CA GLY A 7 -34.19 -18.69 -16.02
C GLY A 7 -34.12 -20.20 -16.14
N ASN A 8 -33.05 -20.77 -15.59
CA ASN A 8 -32.83 -22.20 -15.46
C ASN A 8 -32.87 -22.57 -13.98
N VAL A 9 -33.73 -23.53 -13.60
CA VAL A 9 -33.79 -24.07 -12.24
C VAL A 9 -33.52 -25.57 -12.28
N ALA A 10 -32.47 -26.00 -11.61
CA ALA A 10 -32.14 -27.40 -11.40
C ALA A 10 -32.30 -27.77 -9.93
N GLY A 11 -33.21 -28.71 -9.64
CA GLY A 11 -33.46 -29.20 -8.28
C GLY A 11 -32.30 -29.99 -7.65
N GLY A 12 -31.26 -30.31 -8.43
CA GLY A 12 -30.04 -30.97 -7.98
C GLY A 12 -28.80 -30.41 -8.69
N GLY A 13 -27.74 -31.21 -8.81
CA GLY A 13 -26.51 -30.79 -9.47
C GLY A 13 -26.62 -30.69 -10.99
N VAL A 14 -25.74 -29.89 -11.60
CA VAL A 14 -25.63 -29.70 -13.05
C VAL A 14 -24.25 -30.12 -13.53
N ARG A 15 -24.20 -31.05 -14.48
CA ARG A 15 -22.97 -31.37 -15.23
C ARG A 15 -23.03 -30.71 -16.61
N GLY A 16 -22.02 -29.91 -16.95
CA GLY A 16 -21.95 -29.16 -18.20
C GLY A 16 -22.13 -27.65 -17.98
N GLY A 17 -23.12 -27.04 -18.63
CA GLY A 17 -23.32 -25.59 -18.54
C GLY A 17 -24.79 -25.14 -18.59
N GLN A 18 -25.07 -24.00 -17.95
CA GLN A 18 -26.34 -23.27 -18.02
C GLN A 18 -26.10 -21.86 -18.58
N ALA A 19 -26.96 -21.39 -19.48
CA ALA A 19 -26.95 -20.00 -19.93
C ALA A 19 -28.37 -19.41 -20.00
N THR A 20 -28.53 -18.15 -19.59
CA THR A 20 -29.83 -17.46 -19.58
C THR A 20 -29.70 -15.94 -19.57
N LEU A 21 -30.78 -15.20 -19.87
CA LEU A 21 -30.78 -13.74 -19.68
C LEU A 21 -31.17 -13.35 -18.25
N GLY A 22 -32.03 -14.11 -17.58
CA GLY A 22 -32.39 -13.83 -16.18
C GLY A 22 -31.45 -14.51 -15.20
N PHE A 23 -31.82 -15.69 -14.68
CA PHE A 23 -31.06 -16.35 -13.61
C PHE A 23 -30.85 -17.86 -13.77
N ASN A 24 -29.71 -18.36 -13.33
CA ASN A 24 -29.45 -19.79 -13.16
C ASN A 24 -29.46 -20.13 -11.68
N LEU A 25 -30.22 -21.16 -11.29
CA LEU A 25 -30.23 -21.73 -9.95
C LEU A 25 -29.98 -23.25 -10.05
N ALA A 26 -28.99 -23.73 -9.33
CA ALA A 26 -28.75 -25.15 -9.11
C ALA A 26 -28.71 -25.41 -7.61
N ASN A 27 -29.58 -26.29 -7.09
CA ASN A 27 -29.61 -26.60 -5.66
C ASN A 27 -28.44 -27.49 -5.20
N GLY A 28 -27.77 -28.17 -6.12
CA GLY A 28 -26.57 -28.98 -5.83
C GLY A 28 -25.33 -28.47 -6.57
N ASP A 29 -24.35 -29.36 -6.74
CA ASP A 29 -23.07 -29.00 -7.33
C ASP A 29 -23.16 -28.68 -8.83
N VAL A 30 -22.33 -27.76 -9.30
CA VAL A 30 -22.16 -27.49 -10.73
C VAL A 30 -20.74 -27.86 -11.14
N SER A 31 -20.60 -28.76 -12.11
CA SER A 31 -19.29 -29.16 -12.65
C SER A 31 -19.24 -29.15 -14.17
N GLY A 32 -18.12 -28.74 -14.74
CA GLY A 32 -17.90 -28.64 -16.18
C GLY A 32 -17.68 -27.19 -16.62
N VAL A 33 -18.53 -26.70 -17.54
CA VAL A 33 -18.42 -25.32 -18.09
C VAL A 33 -18.89 -24.29 -17.05
N GLY A 34 -20.03 -24.51 -16.40
CA GLY A 34 -20.58 -23.66 -15.34
C GLY A 34 -21.82 -22.84 -15.73
N GLN A 35 -21.98 -21.62 -15.22
CA GLN A 35 -23.20 -20.81 -15.38
C GLN A 35 -22.92 -19.43 -15.99
N LEU A 36 -23.72 -19.03 -16.98
CA LEU A 36 -23.68 -17.72 -17.61
C LEU A 36 -25.06 -17.04 -17.51
N SER A 37 -25.14 -15.82 -17.00
CA SER A 37 -26.40 -15.05 -16.97
C SER A 37 -26.20 -13.54 -17.13
N LEU A 38 -27.27 -12.78 -17.37
CA LEU A 38 -27.22 -11.33 -17.17
C LEU A 38 -27.66 -10.93 -15.76
N GLY A 39 -28.61 -11.64 -15.16
CA GLY A 39 -29.08 -11.39 -13.81
C GLY A 39 -28.19 -12.05 -12.74
N ALA A 40 -28.47 -13.31 -12.44
CA ALA A 40 -27.88 -13.99 -11.29
C ALA A 40 -27.54 -15.46 -11.56
N ASN A 41 -26.45 -15.94 -10.97
CA ASN A 41 -26.11 -17.35 -10.90
C ASN A 41 -26.01 -17.77 -9.43
N ILE A 42 -26.71 -18.85 -9.07
CA ILE A 42 -26.73 -19.37 -7.71
C ILE A 42 -26.45 -20.88 -7.76
N VAL A 43 -25.46 -21.31 -6.99
CA VAL A 43 -25.11 -22.72 -6.76
C VAL A 43 -25.26 -23.01 -5.26
N GLY A 44 -26.17 -23.92 -4.93
CA GLY A 44 -26.45 -24.34 -3.55
C GLY A 44 -25.43 -25.34 -2.99
N GLY A 45 -24.60 -25.93 -3.85
CA GLY A 45 -23.44 -26.76 -3.46
C GLY A 45 -22.12 -26.13 -3.90
N SER A 46 -21.19 -27.00 -4.35
CA SER A 46 -19.88 -26.61 -4.83
C SER A 46 -19.86 -26.31 -6.34
N LEU A 47 -18.95 -25.44 -6.78
CA LEU A 47 -18.69 -25.14 -8.20
C LEU A 47 -17.31 -25.65 -8.64
N SER A 48 -17.25 -26.35 -9.75
CA SER A 48 -16.02 -26.61 -10.51
C SER A 48 -16.21 -26.15 -11.97
N GLY A 49 -15.81 -24.92 -12.28
CA GLY A 49 -16.02 -24.30 -13.60
C GLY A 49 -16.02 -22.78 -13.58
N VAL A 50 -16.79 -22.16 -14.49
CA VAL A 50 -16.92 -20.70 -14.61
C VAL A 50 -18.34 -20.24 -14.24
N GLN A 51 -18.44 -19.23 -13.38
CA GLN A 51 -19.68 -18.51 -13.10
C GLN A 51 -19.54 -17.07 -13.61
N ALA A 52 -20.40 -16.62 -14.53
CA ALA A 52 -20.38 -15.24 -15.02
C ALA A 52 -21.78 -14.62 -15.06
N ALA A 53 -21.95 -13.44 -14.44
CA ALA A 53 -23.23 -12.72 -14.37
C ALA A 53 -23.01 -11.21 -14.43
N LEU A 54 -23.91 -10.41 -15.02
CA LEU A 54 -23.78 -8.95 -14.84
C LEU A 54 -24.14 -8.55 -13.39
N GLY A 55 -25.18 -9.16 -12.80
CA GLY A 55 -25.58 -8.92 -11.42
C GLY A 55 -24.70 -9.67 -10.41
N LEU A 56 -25.09 -10.89 -10.06
CA LEU A 56 -24.50 -11.61 -8.93
C LEU A 56 -24.19 -13.08 -9.21
N ASN A 57 -23.08 -13.55 -8.65
CA ASN A 57 -22.69 -14.94 -8.59
C ASN A 57 -22.60 -15.37 -7.13
N VAL A 58 -23.31 -16.43 -6.74
CA VAL A 58 -23.32 -16.94 -5.37
C VAL A 58 -23.06 -18.45 -5.39
N ILE A 59 -22.12 -18.88 -4.55
CA ILE A 59 -21.80 -20.29 -4.30
C ILE A 59 -21.89 -20.52 -2.79
N ALA A 60 -22.74 -21.45 -2.40
CA ALA A 60 -23.02 -21.74 -0.98
C ALA A 60 -21.92 -22.58 -0.31
N ASP A 61 -21.06 -23.23 -1.09
CA ASP A 61 -19.98 -24.07 -0.59
C ASP A 61 -18.64 -23.68 -1.26
N ASP A 62 -17.79 -24.66 -1.61
CA ASP A 62 -16.49 -24.45 -2.23
C ASP A 62 -16.58 -24.10 -3.74
N ALA A 63 -15.58 -23.38 -4.22
CA ALA A 63 -15.45 -23.00 -5.62
C ALA A 63 -14.04 -23.30 -6.15
N SER A 64 -13.95 -24.01 -7.26
CA SER A 64 -12.73 -24.26 -8.02
C SER A 64 -12.90 -23.75 -9.45
N GLY A 65 -12.31 -22.60 -9.78
CA GLY A 65 -12.40 -21.99 -11.11
C GLY A 65 -12.50 -20.47 -11.09
N ALA A 66 -13.45 -19.91 -11.85
CA ALA A 66 -13.57 -18.47 -12.02
C ALA A 66 -14.99 -17.97 -11.73
N GLN A 67 -15.11 -16.86 -10.97
CA GLN A 67 -16.34 -16.09 -10.82
C GLN A 67 -16.14 -14.68 -11.37
N LEU A 68 -16.98 -14.27 -12.30
CA LEU A 68 -16.89 -13.00 -13.02
C LEU A 68 -18.21 -12.24 -12.91
N SER A 69 -18.22 -11.02 -12.37
CA SER A 69 -19.44 -10.20 -12.37
C SER A 69 -19.23 -8.72 -12.55
N LEU A 70 -20.32 -7.94 -12.70
CA LEU A 70 -20.24 -6.48 -12.53
C LEU A 70 -20.70 -6.07 -11.14
N GLY A 71 -21.61 -6.82 -10.51
CA GLY A 71 -22.10 -6.55 -9.16
C GLY A 71 -21.31 -7.26 -8.06
N VAL A 72 -21.66 -8.52 -7.79
CA VAL A 72 -21.13 -9.26 -6.63
C VAL A 72 -20.71 -10.67 -7.01
N ASN A 73 -19.56 -11.11 -6.50
CA ASN A 73 -19.23 -12.53 -6.41
C ASN A 73 -19.14 -12.92 -4.93
N HIS A 74 -19.82 -14.00 -4.55
CA HIS A 74 -19.78 -14.54 -3.21
C HIS A 74 -19.53 -16.06 -3.23
N THR A 75 -18.63 -16.51 -2.37
CA THR A 75 -18.36 -17.92 -2.07
C THR A 75 -18.37 -18.09 -0.55
N SER A 76 -19.18 -19.00 -0.03
CA SER A 76 -19.23 -19.23 1.42
C SER A 76 -18.14 -20.18 1.91
N GLY A 77 -17.67 -21.09 1.05
CA GLY A 77 -16.54 -21.98 1.33
C GLY A 77 -15.19 -21.44 0.86
N VAL A 78 -14.30 -22.35 0.53
CA VAL A 78 -12.96 -22.10 0.00
C VAL A 78 -13.02 -21.83 -1.50
N LEU A 79 -12.36 -20.76 -1.93
CA LEU A 79 -12.16 -20.46 -3.35
C LEU A 79 -10.74 -20.84 -3.79
N HIS A 80 -10.63 -21.72 -4.77
CA HIS A 80 -9.41 -21.99 -5.52
C HIS A 80 -9.56 -21.41 -6.94
N GLY A 81 -8.86 -20.33 -7.25
CA GLY A 81 -8.91 -19.68 -8.57
C GLY A 81 -9.11 -18.16 -8.50
N PHE A 82 -10.02 -17.63 -9.33
CA PHE A 82 -10.15 -16.19 -9.57
C PHE A 82 -11.56 -15.66 -9.32
N GLN A 83 -11.69 -14.59 -8.55
CA GLN A 83 -12.92 -13.81 -8.36
C GLN A 83 -12.69 -12.41 -8.92
N LEU A 84 -13.40 -12.02 -9.98
CA LEU A 84 -13.27 -10.70 -10.62
C LEU A 84 -14.62 -9.99 -10.70
N THR A 85 -14.68 -8.74 -10.23
CA THR A 85 -15.91 -7.94 -10.31
C THR A 85 -15.64 -6.45 -10.39
N LEU A 86 -16.66 -5.66 -10.75
CA LEU A 86 -16.61 -4.21 -10.55
C LEU A 86 -17.11 -3.81 -9.15
N GLY A 87 -18.04 -4.56 -8.54
CA GLY A 87 -18.51 -4.26 -7.20
C GLY A 87 -17.68 -4.94 -6.12
N VAL A 88 -18.19 -6.06 -5.59
CA VAL A 88 -17.68 -6.70 -4.37
C VAL A 88 -17.38 -8.18 -4.58
N ASN A 89 -16.16 -8.61 -4.25
CA ASN A 89 -15.87 -10.02 -4.03
C ASN A 89 -15.88 -10.33 -2.54
N SER A 90 -16.53 -11.43 -2.16
CA SER A 90 -16.57 -11.93 -0.80
C SER A 90 -16.33 -13.43 -0.78
N ALA A 91 -15.36 -13.87 0.02
CA ALA A 91 -15.17 -15.25 0.41
C ALA A 91 -15.30 -15.34 1.93
N ALA A 92 -16.20 -16.19 2.44
CA ALA A 92 -16.33 -16.35 3.89
C ALA A 92 -15.22 -17.22 4.50
N SER A 93 -14.52 -18.02 3.69
CA SER A 93 -13.34 -18.79 4.09
C SER A 93 -12.09 -18.36 3.31
N ASP A 94 -11.29 -19.34 2.86
CA ASP A 94 -9.97 -19.15 2.30
C ASP A 94 -10.06 -18.87 0.80
N VAL A 95 -9.18 -18.00 0.32
CA VAL A 95 -8.97 -17.76 -1.11
C VAL A 95 -7.55 -18.18 -1.46
N LYS A 96 -7.41 -19.13 -2.38
CA LYS A 96 -6.13 -19.49 -3.00
C LYS A 96 -6.16 -19.07 -4.47
N GLY A 97 -5.53 -17.95 -4.78
CA GLY A 97 -5.54 -17.35 -6.12
C GLY A 97 -5.69 -15.84 -6.08
N LEU A 98 -6.60 -15.28 -6.87
CA LEU A 98 -6.73 -13.82 -7.03
C LEU A 98 -8.16 -13.34 -6.84
N GLN A 99 -8.29 -12.27 -6.06
CA GLN A 99 -9.50 -11.48 -5.91
C GLN A 99 -9.26 -10.09 -6.51
N GLY A 100 -10.04 -9.71 -7.52
CA GLY A 100 -9.99 -8.41 -8.17
C GLY A 100 -11.36 -7.75 -8.16
N ALA A 101 -11.49 -6.60 -7.50
CA ALA A 101 -12.70 -5.80 -7.46
C ALA A 101 -12.36 -4.34 -7.73
N VAL A 102 -13.29 -3.50 -8.18
CA VAL A 102 -13.05 -2.04 -8.12
C VAL A 102 -13.29 -1.55 -6.70
N LEU A 103 -14.37 -1.97 -6.05
CA LEU A 103 -14.73 -1.45 -4.73
C LEU A 103 -14.06 -2.23 -3.59
N LEU A 104 -14.42 -3.51 -3.43
CA LEU A 104 -14.05 -4.26 -2.23
C LEU A 104 -13.77 -5.74 -2.50
N ASN A 105 -12.66 -6.22 -1.94
CA ASN A 105 -12.39 -7.65 -1.74
C ASN A 105 -12.43 -7.98 -0.26
N ARG A 106 -13.08 -9.10 0.09
CA ARG A 106 -13.06 -9.68 1.44
C ARG A 106 -12.73 -11.16 1.38
N ALA A 107 -11.82 -11.60 2.24
CA ALA A 107 -11.55 -13.00 2.51
C ALA A 107 -11.16 -13.20 3.98
N SER A 108 -11.44 -14.38 4.55
CA SER A 108 -10.96 -14.72 5.89
C SER A 108 -9.46 -15.06 5.88
N SER A 109 -9.00 -15.73 4.83
CA SER A 109 -7.59 -15.96 4.55
C SER A 109 -7.33 -15.84 3.05
N LEU A 110 -6.17 -15.34 2.65
CA LEU A 110 -5.74 -15.20 1.27
C LEU A 110 -4.35 -15.80 1.10
N THR A 111 -4.20 -16.71 0.14
CA THR A 111 -2.91 -17.07 -0.47
C THR A 111 -2.92 -16.64 -1.93
N GLY A 112 -2.23 -15.54 -2.25
CA GLY A 112 -2.18 -14.97 -3.60
C GLY A 112 -2.34 -13.46 -3.63
N MET A 113 -3.29 -12.93 -4.40
CA MET A 113 -3.39 -11.48 -4.66
C MET A 113 -4.80 -10.92 -4.44
N GLN A 114 -4.87 -9.73 -3.82
CA GLN A 114 -6.08 -8.94 -3.66
C GLN A 114 -5.88 -7.54 -4.28
N LEU A 115 -6.74 -7.18 -5.22
CA LEU A 115 -6.70 -5.93 -5.98
C LEU A 115 -8.07 -5.21 -5.86
N ALA A 116 -8.16 -4.11 -5.12
CA ALA A 116 -9.38 -3.29 -5.01
C ALA A 116 -9.09 -1.94 -4.36
N PHE A 117 -10.04 -1.01 -4.36
CA PHE A 117 -9.92 0.18 -3.51
C PHE A 117 -9.82 -0.19 -2.03
N ILE A 118 -10.59 -1.18 -1.58
CA ILE A 118 -10.56 -1.68 -0.21
C ILE A 118 -10.32 -3.19 -0.24
N ASN A 119 -9.22 -3.64 0.37
CA ASN A 119 -8.95 -5.06 0.59
C ASN A 119 -9.05 -5.38 2.08
N VAL A 120 -9.82 -6.41 2.43
CA VAL A 120 -9.95 -6.91 3.79
C VAL A 120 -9.59 -8.40 3.83
N GLY A 121 -8.53 -8.73 4.56
CA GLY A 121 -8.07 -10.10 4.80
C GLY A 121 -7.96 -10.39 6.30
N GLY A 122 -8.08 -11.65 6.71
CA GLY A 122 -7.56 -12.09 8.01
C GLY A 122 -6.07 -12.35 7.89
N ASP A 123 -5.70 -13.55 7.45
CA ASP A 123 -4.31 -13.91 7.19
C ASP A 123 -4.02 -13.84 5.69
N VAL A 124 -2.96 -13.12 5.31
CA VAL A 124 -2.63 -12.83 3.91
C VAL A 124 -1.22 -13.33 3.64
N THR A 125 -1.08 -14.29 2.73
CA THR A 125 0.21 -14.73 2.18
C THR A 125 0.26 -14.31 0.72
N GLY A 126 0.97 -13.24 0.40
CA GLY A 126 1.05 -12.69 -0.96
C GLY A 126 0.94 -11.17 -1.01
N MET A 127 0.04 -10.63 -1.84
CA MET A 127 -0.02 -9.19 -2.14
C MET A 127 -1.41 -8.59 -1.95
N GLN A 128 -1.48 -7.44 -1.29
CA GLN A 128 -2.66 -6.56 -1.30
C GLN A 128 -2.31 -5.22 -1.95
N LEU A 129 -3.09 -4.84 -2.96
CA LEU A 129 -2.92 -3.61 -3.72
C LEU A 129 -4.23 -2.83 -3.70
N GLY A 130 -4.23 -1.64 -3.10
CA GLY A 130 -5.44 -0.86 -2.95
C GLY A 130 -5.23 0.52 -2.35
N LEU A 131 -6.31 1.28 -2.17
CA LEU A 131 -6.22 2.53 -1.41
C LEU A 131 -6.13 2.24 0.09
N ILE A 132 -6.92 1.27 0.54
CA ILE A 132 -6.99 0.83 1.92
C ILE A 132 -6.80 -0.69 1.97
N ASN A 133 -5.77 -1.15 2.67
CA ASN A 133 -5.54 -2.57 2.92
C ASN A 133 -5.67 -2.82 4.42
N VAL A 134 -6.51 -3.78 4.79
CA VAL A 134 -6.70 -4.21 6.17
C VAL A 134 -6.42 -5.70 6.26
N ALA A 135 -5.54 -6.09 7.19
CA ALA A 135 -5.20 -7.48 7.46
C ALA A 135 -5.03 -7.74 8.96
N SER A 136 -5.09 -9.00 9.38
CA SER A 136 -4.59 -9.42 10.70
C SER A 136 -3.09 -9.69 10.62
N VAL A 137 -2.68 -10.68 9.83
CA VAL A 137 -1.27 -11.04 9.61
C VAL A 137 -0.98 -11.04 8.12
N VAL A 138 0.16 -10.47 7.71
CA VAL A 138 0.60 -10.45 6.32
C VAL A 138 1.99 -11.05 6.19
N HIS A 139 2.13 -12.02 5.29
CA HIS A 139 3.40 -12.53 4.80
C HIS A 139 3.54 -12.12 3.34
N GLY A 140 4.20 -10.99 3.08
CA GLY A 140 4.34 -10.44 1.72
C GLY A 140 4.22 -8.92 1.63
N VAL A 141 3.48 -8.41 0.65
CA VAL A 141 3.48 -6.98 0.29
C VAL A 141 2.09 -6.37 0.46
N GLN A 142 2.01 -5.24 1.18
CA GLN A 142 0.86 -4.34 1.14
C GLN A 142 1.29 -3.05 0.46
N LEU A 143 0.59 -2.66 -0.61
CA LEU A 143 0.77 -1.38 -1.25
C LEU A 143 -0.55 -0.61 -1.21
N GLY A 144 -0.53 0.56 -0.58
CA GLY A 144 -1.70 1.44 -0.59
C GLY A 144 -1.49 2.80 0.01
N PHE A 145 -2.54 3.61 0.06
CA PHE A 145 -2.46 4.87 0.79
C PHE A 145 -2.48 4.63 2.29
N ILE A 146 -3.33 3.70 2.72
CA ILE A 146 -3.49 3.31 4.12
C ILE A 146 -3.35 1.79 4.20
N ASN A 147 -2.38 1.32 4.98
CA ASN A 147 -2.23 -0.08 5.34
C ASN A 147 -2.45 -0.23 6.85
N VAL A 148 -3.27 -1.20 7.25
CA VAL A 148 -3.53 -1.52 8.65
C VAL A 148 -3.38 -3.02 8.84
N ALA A 149 -2.46 -3.42 9.72
CA ALA A 149 -2.26 -4.81 10.09
C ALA A 149 -1.92 -4.98 11.57
N LYS A 150 -2.09 -6.18 12.13
CA LYS A 150 -1.51 -6.48 13.45
C LYS A 150 -0.03 -6.79 13.31
N GLU A 151 0.35 -7.51 12.25
CA GLU A 151 1.71 -7.95 11.97
C GLU A 151 1.95 -8.08 10.47
N VAL A 152 3.08 -7.55 9.97
CA VAL A 152 3.54 -7.74 8.60
C VAL A 152 4.96 -8.31 8.61
N ASP A 153 5.10 -9.54 8.13
CA ASP A 153 6.35 -10.12 7.71
C ASP A 153 6.55 -9.88 6.22
N GLY A 154 7.10 -8.69 5.91
CA GLY A 154 7.35 -8.27 4.54
C GLY A 154 7.39 -6.76 4.39
N VAL A 155 6.72 -6.24 3.35
CA VAL A 155 6.86 -4.84 2.91
C VAL A 155 5.50 -4.13 2.92
N PRO A 156 5.24 -3.27 3.91
CA PRO A 156 4.02 -2.48 4.03
C PRO A 156 4.25 -1.07 3.49
N LEU A 157 4.20 -0.91 2.16
CA LEU A 157 4.39 0.36 1.49
C LEU A 157 3.09 1.15 1.47
N GLY A 158 3.05 2.23 2.24
CA GLY A 158 1.94 3.17 2.12
C GLY A 158 2.26 4.53 2.71
N LEU A 159 1.42 5.51 2.35
CA LEU A 159 1.54 6.85 2.91
C LEU A 159 1.35 6.81 4.42
N LEU A 160 0.43 5.95 4.89
CA LEU A 160 0.19 5.64 6.29
C LEU A 160 0.15 4.12 6.46
N SER A 161 1.18 3.53 7.04
CA SER A 161 1.25 2.10 7.37
C SER A 161 1.23 1.91 8.87
N PHE A 162 0.12 1.40 9.41
CA PHE A 162 -0.07 1.16 10.83
C PHE A 162 -0.01 -0.33 11.15
N GLU A 163 0.94 -0.70 11.99
CA GLU A 163 1.15 -2.07 12.43
C GLU A 163 1.23 -2.15 13.95
N GLN A 164 0.40 -3.01 14.55
CA GLN A 164 0.37 -3.14 16.00
C GLN A 164 1.71 -3.61 16.58
N LYS A 165 2.41 -4.52 15.88
CA LYS A 165 3.76 -5.00 16.23
C LYS A 165 4.88 -4.29 15.46
N GLY A 166 4.55 -3.25 14.69
CA GLY A 166 5.50 -2.51 13.88
C GLY A 166 6.23 -1.42 14.68
N GLN A 167 6.77 -0.46 13.95
CA GLN A 167 7.43 0.70 14.51
C GLN A 167 6.57 1.95 14.36
N LEU A 168 6.56 2.79 15.40
CA LEU A 168 6.07 4.15 15.37
C LEU A 168 7.05 5.01 16.17
N HIS A 169 7.78 5.87 15.49
CA HIS A 169 8.84 6.67 16.08
C HIS A 169 8.71 8.14 15.71
N LEU A 170 8.87 8.99 16.71
CA LEU A 170 9.00 10.43 16.53
C LEU A 170 10.49 10.79 16.62
N GLU A 171 11.00 11.43 15.58
CA GLU A 171 12.39 11.88 15.51
C GLU A 171 12.45 13.40 15.50
N VAL A 172 13.36 13.96 16.29
CA VAL A 172 13.71 15.38 16.27
C VAL A 172 15.20 15.50 16.04
N PHE A 173 15.60 16.20 14.98
CA PHE A 173 17.01 16.22 14.54
C PHE A 173 17.42 17.51 13.85
N GLY A 174 18.70 17.83 13.94
CA GLY A 174 19.35 18.87 13.15
C GLY A 174 20.12 18.26 11.97
N SER A 175 20.26 19.03 10.90
CA SER A 175 21.05 18.66 9.73
C SER A 175 21.83 19.87 9.18
N ASP A 176 22.68 19.60 8.19
CA ASP A 176 23.40 20.64 7.43
C ASP A 176 22.48 21.53 6.56
N ILE A 177 21.20 21.15 6.40
CA ILE A 177 20.20 21.89 5.62
C ILE A 177 19.25 22.66 6.53
N GLN A 178 18.80 22.03 7.62
CA GLN A 178 17.74 22.53 8.49
C GLN A 178 18.13 22.36 9.96
N LEU A 179 18.02 23.44 10.75
CA LEU A 179 18.37 23.41 12.18
C LEU A 179 17.47 22.47 12.97
N THR A 180 16.19 22.41 12.60
CA THR A 180 15.19 21.61 13.31
C THR A 180 14.30 20.88 12.34
N ASN A 181 14.28 19.57 12.45
CA ASN A 181 13.45 18.66 11.68
C ASN A 181 12.66 17.79 12.64
N VAL A 182 11.43 17.49 12.26
CA VAL A 182 10.56 16.52 12.91
C VAL A 182 10.22 15.46 11.88
N ALA A 183 10.41 14.19 12.21
CA ALA A 183 9.97 13.09 11.38
C ALA A 183 9.11 12.10 12.15
N LEU A 184 8.09 11.59 11.47
CA LEU A 184 7.28 10.46 11.92
C LEU A 184 7.63 9.26 11.05
N LYS A 185 8.16 8.21 11.68
CA LYS A 185 8.42 6.92 11.03
C LYS A 185 7.37 5.93 11.48
N PHE A 186 6.73 5.26 10.52
CA PHE A 186 5.78 4.20 10.80
C PHE A 186 5.84 3.11 9.73
N GLY A 187 5.56 1.88 10.14
CA GLY A 187 5.53 0.73 9.24
C GLY A 187 6.01 -0.53 9.96
N GLY A 188 6.49 -1.48 9.17
CA GLY A 188 6.82 -2.81 9.63
C GLY A 188 8.19 -2.90 10.29
N ARG A 189 8.53 -4.11 10.71
CA ARG A 189 9.78 -4.38 11.45
C ARG A 189 11.04 -4.03 10.67
N HIS A 190 11.03 -4.22 9.35
CA HIS A 190 12.20 -4.06 8.49
C HIS A 190 12.08 -2.91 7.49
N VAL A 191 10.86 -2.47 7.16
CA VAL A 191 10.60 -1.42 6.17
C VAL A 191 9.61 -0.43 6.75
N TYR A 192 9.88 0.86 6.60
CA TYR A 192 9.03 1.94 7.08
C TYR A 192 8.84 3.03 6.03
N THR A 193 7.77 3.80 6.23
CA THR A 193 7.55 5.09 5.61
C THR A 193 7.92 6.18 6.61
N THR A 194 8.52 7.26 6.12
CA THR A 194 8.82 8.44 6.92
C THR A 194 8.13 9.67 6.35
N LEU A 195 7.42 10.41 7.20
CA LEU A 195 6.99 11.77 6.92
C LEU A 195 7.96 12.72 7.61
N ILE A 196 8.47 13.72 6.90
CA ILE A 196 9.41 14.70 7.44
C ILE A 196 8.85 16.11 7.25
N ALA A 197 9.02 16.93 8.27
CA ALA A 197 8.84 18.36 8.21
C ALA A 197 10.07 19.04 8.81
N GLY A 198 10.64 20.02 8.12
CA GLY A 198 11.84 20.73 8.59
C GLY A 198 11.69 22.23 8.53
N LEU A 199 12.34 22.93 9.45
CA LEU A 199 12.43 24.38 9.51
C LEU A 199 13.88 24.81 9.24
N GLY A 200 14.05 25.73 8.29
CA GLY A 200 15.37 26.23 7.89
C GLY A 200 16.04 27.08 8.97
N PRO A 201 17.38 27.18 8.98
CA PRO A 201 18.15 27.96 9.95
C PRO A 201 18.15 29.48 9.71
N ASP A 202 17.57 29.97 8.60
CA ASP A 202 17.67 31.40 8.23
C ASP A 202 16.97 32.32 9.25
N ASP A 203 17.56 33.50 9.44
CA ASP A 203 17.34 34.51 10.50
C ASP A 203 15.87 34.93 10.79
N ARG A 204 14.87 34.39 10.08
CA ARG A 204 13.44 34.74 10.21
C ARG A 204 12.43 33.59 9.98
N PHE A 205 12.81 32.31 10.04
CA PHE A 205 11.88 31.17 9.81
C PHE A 205 11.12 31.20 8.47
N GLN A 206 11.68 31.83 7.43
CA GLN A 206 10.97 32.05 6.16
C GLN A 206 10.85 30.79 5.29
N ARG A 207 11.42 29.65 5.69
CA ARG A 207 11.43 28.40 4.91
C ARG A 207 11.05 27.19 5.74
N PHE A 208 10.23 26.34 5.16
CA PHE A 208 9.93 25.01 5.70
C PHE A 208 10.02 23.96 4.60
N SER A 209 10.26 22.71 4.99
CA SER A 209 10.27 21.56 4.09
C SER A 209 9.18 20.58 4.51
N LEU A 210 8.58 19.92 3.53
CA LEU A 210 7.70 18.78 3.73
C LEU A 210 8.16 17.66 2.82
N GLY A 211 8.25 16.44 3.34
CA GLY A 211 8.73 15.30 2.58
C GLY A 211 8.17 13.97 3.00
N LEU A 212 8.35 13.01 2.11
CA LEU A 212 7.98 11.62 2.25
C LEU A 212 9.18 10.76 1.86
N GLY A 213 9.39 9.67 2.58
CA GLY A 213 10.42 8.71 2.24
C GLY A 213 10.07 7.29 2.61
N VAL A 214 10.89 6.37 2.11
CA VAL A 214 10.86 4.95 2.41
C VAL A 214 12.22 4.51 2.89
N GLY A 215 12.26 3.66 3.91
CA GLY A 215 13.50 3.24 4.53
C GLY A 215 13.47 1.81 5.03
N GLY A 216 14.66 1.24 5.18
CA GLY A 216 14.91 -0.02 5.86
C GLY A 216 15.40 0.21 7.28
N HIS A 217 15.00 -0.67 8.20
CA HIS A 217 15.44 -0.74 9.59
C HIS A 217 16.14 -2.07 9.86
N ILE A 218 17.38 -2.01 10.34
CA ILE A 218 18.21 -3.19 10.63
C ILE A 218 18.64 -3.13 12.10
N PRO A 219 18.01 -3.92 12.99
CA PRO A 219 18.45 -4.01 14.37
C PRO A 219 19.80 -4.73 14.47
N LEU A 220 20.77 -4.13 15.17
CA LEU A 220 22.11 -4.65 15.42
C LEU A 220 22.27 -4.96 16.92
N GLY A 221 21.79 -6.14 17.32
CA GLY A 221 21.77 -6.55 18.73
C GLY A 221 20.68 -5.84 19.52
N SER A 222 20.93 -5.56 20.80
CA SER A 222 19.90 -5.03 21.72
C SER A 222 19.86 -3.52 21.85
N ARG A 223 20.91 -2.81 21.40
CA ARG A 223 21.03 -1.35 21.60
C ARG A 223 21.39 -0.57 20.34
N PHE A 224 21.92 -1.21 19.31
CA PHE A 224 22.28 -0.52 18.08
C PHE A 224 21.29 -0.88 16.97
N TRP A 225 21.11 0.03 16.04
CA TRP A 225 20.37 -0.22 14.81
C TRP A 225 20.93 0.65 13.69
N VAL A 226 20.73 0.21 12.46
CA VAL A 226 21.06 0.96 11.26
C VAL A 226 19.79 1.17 10.46
N ASP A 227 19.52 2.43 10.11
CA ASP A 227 18.50 2.77 9.14
C ASP A 227 19.15 3.28 7.86
N VAL A 228 18.55 2.92 6.74
CA VAL A 228 18.86 3.50 5.43
C VAL A 228 17.57 3.91 4.77
N ASP A 229 17.44 5.18 4.38
CA ASP A 229 16.23 5.66 3.74
C ASP A 229 16.50 6.63 2.58
N ALA A 230 15.49 6.76 1.73
CA ALA A 230 15.42 7.75 0.66
C ALA A 230 14.20 8.63 0.87
N VAL A 231 14.41 9.94 0.84
CA VAL A 231 13.39 10.96 1.11
C VAL A 231 13.33 11.95 -0.05
N GLY A 232 12.12 12.26 -0.50
CA GLY A 232 11.83 13.38 -1.39
C GLY A 232 11.09 14.47 -0.61
N SER A 233 11.64 15.67 -0.58
CA SER A 233 11.07 16.82 0.11
C SER A 233 10.90 18.01 -0.83
N GLN A 234 9.86 18.81 -0.61
CA GLN A 234 9.73 20.12 -1.24
C GLN A 234 10.11 21.20 -0.23
N VAL A 235 10.95 22.16 -0.64
CA VAL A 235 11.30 23.33 0.18
C VAL A 235 10.38 24.49 -0.21
N LEU A 236 9.62 25.00 0.75
CA LEU A 236 8.57 25.99 0.56
C LEU A 236 8.92 27.30 1.27
N SER A 237 8.51 28.41 0.65
CA SER A 237 8.59 29.75 1.24
C SER A 237 7.38 30.01 2.13
N THR A 238 7.58 30.65 3.27
CA THR A 238 6.49 30.99 4.21
C THR A 238 5.64 32.16 3.71
N ASP A 239 6.24 33.09 2.96
CA ASP A 239 5.55 34.29 2.46
C ASP A 239 4.57 34.02 1.32
N SER A 240 4.70 32.89 0.61
CA SER A 240 3.83 32.48 -0.50
C SER A 240 3.90 30.96 -0.68
N PRO A 241 3.34 30.18 0.26
CA PRO A 241 3.37 28.73 0.18
C PRO A 241 2.59 28.28 -1.07
N PHE A 242 3.13 27.29 -1.79
CA PHE A 242 2.51 26.69 -2.98
C PHE A 242 2.39 27.58 -4.23
N SER A 243 3.18 28.66 -4.35
CA SER A 243 3.29 29.41 -5.60
C SER A 243 3.90 28.56 -6.73
N SER A 244 3.46 28.75 -7.97
CA SER A 244 4.01 28.10 -9.17
C SER A 244 5.49 28.41 -9.43
N LYS A 245 6.05 29.38 -8.71
CA LYS A 245 7.48 29.76 -8.75
C LYS A 245 8.37 28.92 -7.80
N SER A 246 7.78 27.97 -7.04
CA SER A 246 8.48 27.16 -6.02
C SER A 246 8.62 25.68 -6.40
N ASN A 247 8.80 25.39 -7.69
CA ASN A 247 9.03 24.02 -8.18
C ASN A 247 10.45 23.56 -7.85
N ASN A 248 10.57 22.78 -6.78
CA ASN A 248 11.82 22.17 -6.39
C ASN A 248 11.60 20.82 -5.72
N LEU A 249 12.60 19.95 -5.82
CA LEU A 249 12.65 18.64 -5.18
C LEU A 249 14.01 18.47 -4.52
N LEU A 250 14.03 18.30 -3.21
CA LEU A 250 15.18 17.88 -2.44
C LEU A 250 15.11 16.36 -2.24
N ALA A 251 15.90 15.63 -3.00
CA ALA A 251 16.11 14.20 -2.81
C ALA A 251 17.26 13.97 -1.82
N GLN A 252 17.04 13.11 -0.83
CA GLN A 252 18.03 12.78 0.20
C GLN A 252 18.15 11.27 0.32
N ALA A 253 19.37 10.77 0.33
CA ALA A 253 19.69 9.42 0.79
C ALA A 253 20.36 9.53 2.17
N ARG A 254 19.87 8.80 3.16
CA ARG A 254 20.33 8.93 4.55
C ARG A 254 20.73 7.57 5.10
N GLY A 255 21.92 7.49 5.68
CA GLY A 255 22.35 6.38 6.51
C GLY A 255 22.40 6.84 7.96
N MET A 256 21.77 6.12 8.87
CA MET A 256 21.71 6.49 10.29
C MET A 256 22.16 5.31 11.14
N LEU A 257 23.12 5.57 12.03
CA LEU A 257 23.46 4.67 13.12
C LEU A 257 22.79 5.18 14.37
N GLY A 258 21.94 4.35 14.97
CA GLY A 258 21.25 4.66 16.21
C GLY A 258 21.77 3.87 17.40
N PHE A 259 21.64 4.47 18.58
CA PHE A 259 21.97 3.88 19.86
C PHE A 259 20.82 4.11 20.87
N GLN A 260 20.29 3.01 21.40
CA GLN A 260 19.24 3.01 22.42
C GLN A 260 19.82 3.39 23.78
N VAL A 261 19.50 4.58 24.25
CA VAL A 261 19.97 5.11 25.55
C VAL A 261 19.06 4.65 26.69
N MET A 262 17.74 4.75 26.48
CA MET A 262 16.70 4.31 27.42
C MET A 262 15.60 3.58 26.64
N PRO A 263 14.69 2.81 27.27
CA PRO A 263 13.66 2.04 26.55
C PRO A 263 12.78 2.84 25.57
N ARG A 264 12.62 4.15 25.77
CA ARG A 264 11.84 5.07 24.91
C ARG A 264 12.65 6.26 24.37
N LEU A 265 13.99 6.16 24.40
CA LEU A 265 14.85 7.23 23.95
C LEU A 265 16.10 6.64 23.29
N ALA A 266 16.28 6.96 22.01
CA ALA A 266 17.49 6.66 21.27
C ALA A 266 18.09 7.95 20.70
N VAL A 267 19.40 7.92 20.49
CA VAL A 267 20.12 8.95 19.74
C VAL A 267 20.56 8.35 18.42
N PHE A 268 20.63 9.15 17.37
CA PHE A 268 21.14 8.70 16.08
C PHE A 268 21.95 9.78 15.41
N ALA A 269 22.94 9.35 14.62
CA ALA A 269 23.72 10.22 13.77
C ALA A 269 24.04 9.50 12.46
N GLY A 270 24.27 10.25 11.40
CA GLY A 270 24.82 9.66 10.21
C GLY A 270 24.91 10.58 8.99
N PRO A 271 25.57 10.09 7.93
CA PRO A 271 25.77 10.84 6.71
C PRO A 271 24.48 10.95 5.90
N THR A 272 24.34 12.06 5.20
CA THR A 272 23.31 12.28 4.19
C THR A 272 23.96 12.58 2.85
N TYR A 273 23.28 12.22 1.76
CA TYR A 273 23.63 12.69 0.43
C TYR A 273 22.42 13.41 -0.14
N ASN A 274 22.60 14.69 -0.46
CA ASN A 274 21.51 15.58 -0.83
C ASN A 274 21.64 15.96 -2.30
N ALA A 275 20.53 15.96 -3.01
CA ALA A 275 20.40 16.43 -4.38
C ALA A 275 19.15 17.31 -4.51
N TRP A 276 19.36 18.60 -4.75
CA TRP A 276 18.31 19.58 -4.91
C TRP A 276 18.14 19.94 -6.37
N PHE A 277 16.95 19.63 -6.89
CA PHE A 277 16.50 19.93 -8.24
C PHE A 277 15.61 21.16 -8.18
N THR A 278 15.95 22.18 -8.95
CA THR A 278 15.16 23.41 -9.07
C THR A 278 14.83 23.68 -10.52
N TRP A 279 13.57 24.00 -10.80
CA TRP A 279 13.09 24.39 -12.13
C TRP A 279 12.64 25.86 -12.09
N GLY A 280 13.25 26.71 -12.92
CA GLY A 280 13.12 28.17 -12.86
C GLY A 280 14.03 28.83 -11.82
N GLU A 281 13.73 30.08 -11.46
CA GLU A 281 14.48 30.86 -10.45
C GLU A 281 13.85 30.66 -9.06
N PRO A 282 14.38 29.77 -8.20
CA PRO A 282 13.93 29.70 -6.82
C PRO A 282 14.24 31.02 -6.12
N GLY A 283 13.35 31.47 -5.22
CA GLY A 283 13.55 32.69 -4.42
C GLY A 283 14.75 32.65 -3.46
N PHE A 284 15.61 31.63 -3.52
CA PHE A 284 16.74 31.42 -2.64
C PHE A 284 17.93 30.79 -3.37
N ALA A 285 19.14 31.28 -3.07
CA ALA A 285 20.35 30.89 -3.78
C ALA A 285 20.98 29.57 -3.29
N LYS A 286 20.81 29.21 -2.01
CA LYS A 286 21.45 28.03 -1.36
C LYS A 286 20.56 27.43 -0.27
N LEU A 287 20.66 26.10 -0.09
CA LEU A 287 19.99 25.35 0.99
C LEU A 287 20.93 24.94 2.14
N THR A 288 22.25 25.01 1.94
CA THR A 288 23.25 24.59 2.93
C THR A 288 24.38 25.61 3.02
N THR A 289 25.08 25.63 4.15
CA THR A 289 26.34 26.37 4.33
C THR A 289 27.55 25.59 3.79
N LEU A 290 27.39 24.31 3.46
CA LEU A 290 28.44 23.46 2.92
C LEU A 290 28.75 23.77 1.45
N SER A 291 29.92 23.30 0.99
CA SER A 291 30.30 23.37 -0.42
C SER A 291 29.44 22.44 -1.27
N VAL A 292 28.86 23.00 -2.33
CA VAL A 292 27.91 22.30 -3.21
C VAL A 292 28.48 22.20 -4.62
N LYS A 293 28.32 21.04 -5.26
CA LYS A 293 28.54 20.90 -6.71
C LYS A 293 27.25 21.27 -7.43
N SER A 294 27.35 22.19 -8.39
CA SER A 294 26.20 22.71 -9.13
C SER A 294 26.36 22.43 -10.61
N HIS A 295 25.29 21.96 -11.24
CA HIS A 295 25.16 21.85 -12.68
C HIS A 295 23.91 22.63 -13.10
N SER A 296 24.07 23.57 -14.03
CA SER A 296 22.98 24.42 -14.51
C SER A 296 22.70 24.10 -15.98
N GLY A 297 21.44 23.83 -16.30
CA GLY A 297 20.91 23.79 -17.66
C GLY A 297 20.11 25.06 -17.97
N THR A 298 19.40 25.07 -19.11
CA THR A 298 18.67 26.25 -19.60
C THR A 298 17.57 26.73 -18.64
N ASP A 299 16.78 25.80 -18.07
CA ASP A 299 15.66 26.10 -17.16
C ASP A 299 15.71 25.29 -15.85
N SER A 300 16.82 24.61 -15.59
CA SER A 300 16.98 23.76 -14.39
C SER A 300 18.37 23.91 -13.78
N ARG A 301 18.42 23.74 -12.47
CA ARG A 301 19.68 23.69 -11.71
C ARG A 301 19.63 22.51 -10.76
N VAL A 302 20.71 21.74 -10.74
CA VAL A 302 20.91 20.61 -9.84
C VAL A 302 22.10 20.92 -8.95
N GLN A 303 21.86 20.87 -7.64
CA GLN A 303 22.85 21.08 -6.60
C GLN A 303 22.96 19.81 -5.76
N HIS A 304 24.17 19.29 -5.56
CA HIS A 304 24.34 18.09 -4.74
C HIS A 304 25.57 18.17 -3.85
N TRP A 305 25.48 17.57 -2.66
CA TRP A 305 26.51 17.63 -1.63
C TRP A 305 26.34 16.49 -0.60
N PRO A 306 27.46 16.03 0.00
CA PRO A 306 27.39 15.24 1.22
C PRO A 306 27.03 16.13 2.42
N GLY A 307 26.21 15.61 3.32
CA GLY A 307 25.77 16.27 4.53
C GLY A 307 25.80 15.32 5.73
N PHE A 308 25.20 15.78 6.83
CA PHE A 308 25.11 15.00 8.06
C PHE A 308 23.87 15.37 8.86
N GLN A 309 23.43 14.45 9.71
CA GLN A 309 22.34 14.69 10.65
C GLN A 309 22.62 14.06 12.00
N LEU A 310 22.06 14.66 13.04
CA LEU A 310 22.14 14.20 14.43
C LEU A 310 20.80 14.49 15.11
N GLY A 311 20.27 13.52 15.84
CA GLY A 311 19.01 13.70 16.53
C GLY A 311 18.69 12.67 17.60
N VAL A 312 17.47 12.80 18.08
CA VAL A 312 16.85 11.93 19.07
C VAL A 312 15.62 11.27 18.46
N ARG A 313 15.36 10.04 18.90
CA ARG A 313 14.19 9.23 18.56
C ARG A 313 13.46 8.85 19.84
N ILE A 314 12.14 8.99 19.83
CA ILE A 314 11.21 8.58 20.90
C ILE A 314 10.23 7.54 20.34
#